data_AF-A0A524EHQ2-F1
#
_entry.id   AF-A0A524EHQ2-F1
#
_cell.length_a   1.000
_cell.length_b   1.000
_cell.length_c   1.000
_cell.angle_alpha   90.00
_cell.angle_beta   90.00
_cell.angle_gamma   90.00
#
_symmetry.space_group_name_H-M   'P 1'
#
loop_
_entity.id
_entity.type
_entity.pdbx_description
1 polymer ?
#
loop_
_entity_poly.entity_id
_entity_poly.type
_entity_poly.pdbx_seq_one_letter_code
_entity_poly.pdbx_strand_id
1 'polypeptide(L)'
;MQLDFIPFLGTFGTIALLMVVISFIITALLLGVALGPVNGRNRELGSTVVTALLMALSNLAIIVPVIGPILSCILQWYFIKSRHEVGWGGAIVAWIVLIILQVIVLIVIIMLLGGGLNLLFDLIPMTP
;
A
#
# COMPACT_ATOMS: atom_id res chain seq x y z
N MET A 1 -7.18 -37.45 8.37
CA MET A 1 -7.10 -36.39 7.34
C MET A 1 -8.03 -35.19 7.57
N GLN A 2 -8.74 -35.06 8.70
CA GLN A 2 -9.58 -33.87 8.99
C GLN A 2 -8.99 -32.92 10.03
N LEU A 3 -8.09 -33.41 10.92
CA LEU A 3 -7.47 -32.63 11.99
C LEU A 3 -6.40 -31.62 11.52
N ASP A 4 -5.79 -31.85 10.36
CA ASP A 4 -4.76 -30.94 9.80
C ASP A 4 -5.37 -29.71 9.10
N PHE A 5 -6.67 -29.73 8.80
CA PHE A 5 -7.34 -28.68 8.03
C PHE A 5 -7.61 -27.41 8.84
N ILE A 6 -7.86 -27.54 10.15
CA ILE A 6 -8.09 -26.43 11.08
C ILE A 6 -6.80 -25.62 11.34
N PRO A 7 -5.66 -26.23 11.72
CA PRO A 7 -4.41 -25.48 11.87
C PRO A 7 -3.89 -24.93 10.53
N PHE A 8 -4.15 -25.63 9.41
CA PHE A 8 -3.86 -25.11 8.07
C PHE A 8 -4.68 -23.84 7.78
N LEU A 9 -6.01 -23.89 7.87
CA LEU A 9 -6.87 -22.71 7.69
C LEU A 9 -6.53 -21.57 8.68
N GLY A 10 -6.18 -21.90 9.93
CA GLY A 10 -5.72 -20.94 10.93
C GLY A 10 -4.41 -20.25 10.53
N THR A 11 -3.47 -21.00 9.95
CA THR A 11 -2.19 -20.45 9.47
C THR A 11 -2.40 -19.55 8.26
N PHE A 12 -3.23 -19.96 7.29
CA PHE A 12 -3.56 -19.10 6.15
C PHE A 12 -4.32 -17.82 6.58
N GLY A 13 -5.27 -17.94 7.51
CA GLY A 13 -6.01 -16.80 8.05
C GLY A 13 -5.11 -15.80 8.78
N THR A 14 -4.16 -16.29 9.59
CA THR A 14 -3.21 -15.44 10.32
C THR A 14 -2.21 -14.74 9.40
N ILE A 15 -1.68 -15.44 8.39
CA ILE A 15 -0.79 -14.84 7.38
C ILE A 15 -1.54 -13.78 6.56
N ALA A 16 -2.77 -14.08 6.13
CA ALA A 16 -3.57 -13.12 5.37
C ALA A 16 -3.88 -11.86 6.19
N LEU A 17 -4.24 -12.02 7.47
CA LEU A 17 -4.48 -10.90 8.38
C LEU A 17 -3.22 -10.04 8.56
N LEU A 18 -2.05 -10.67 8.77
CA LEU A 18 -0.77 -9.97 8.89
C LEU A 18 -0.45 -9.15 7.63
N MET A 19 -0.63 -9.75 6.44
CA MET A 19 -0.40 -9.05 5.17
C MET A 19 -1.32 -7.84 4.98
N VAL A 20 -2.59 -7.96 5.39
CA VAL A 20 -3.53 -6.83 5.35
C VAL A 20 -3.10 -5.71 6.30
N VAL A 21 -2.71 -6.05 7.54
CA VAL A 21 -2.28 -5.06 8.54
C VAL A 21 -0.99 -4.36 8.09
N ILE A 22 -0.01 -5.09 7.57
CA ILE A 22 1.26 -4.54 7.08
C ILE A 22 0.99 -3.61 5.88
N SER A 23 0.20 -4.06 4.90
CA SER A 23 -0.17 -3.27 3.73
C SER A 23 -0.90 -1.98 4.12
N PHE A 24 -1.80 -2.07 5.11
CA PHE A 24 -2.52 -0.92 5.65
C PHE A 24 -1.57 0.10 6.28
N ILE A 25 -0.65 -0.35 7.14
CA ILE A 25 0.33 0.53 7.80
C ILE A 25 1.23 1.21 6.76
N ILE A 26 1.77 0.44 5.81
CA ILE A 26 2.63 0.97 4.74
C ILE A 26 1.87 2.01 3.92
N THR A 27 0.63 1.72 3.52
CA THR A 27 -0.20 2.64 2.75
C THR A 27 -0.45 3.95 3.51
N ALA A 28 -0.77 3.88 4.80
CA ALA A 28 -1.02 5.05 5.63
C ALA A 28 0.22 5.95 5.78
N LEU A 29 1.40 5.36 5.91
CA LEU A 29 2.68 6.08 5.99
C LEU A 29 3.05 6.72 4.64
N LEU A 30 2.99 5.94 3.56
CA LEU A 30 3.42 6.38 2.24
C LEU A 30 2.47 7.40 1.62
N LEU A 31 1.17 7.36 1.95
CA LEU A 31 0.20 8.33 1.42
C LEU A 31 0.55 9.77 1.80
N GLY A 32 1.07 10.00 3.01
CA GLY A 32 1.53 11.33 3.43
C GLY A 32 2.66 11.87 2.55
N VAL A 33 3.61 11.00 2.18
CA VAL A 33 4.70 11.32 1.26
C VAL A 33 4.19 11.49 -0.17
N ALA A 34 3.26 10.63 -0.60
CA ALA A 34 2.69 10.64 -1.94
C ALA A 34 1.84 11.87 -2.23
N LEU A 35 1.27 12.49 -1.21
CA LEU A 35 0.58 13.77 -1.33
C LEU A 35 1.56 14.93 -1.57
N GLY A 36 2.85 14.74 -1.29
CA GLY A 36 4.01 15.63 -1.46
C GLY A 36 3.99 16.47 -2.74
N PRO A 37 3.98 15.84 -3.91
CA PRO A 37 4.05 16.53 -5.21
C PRO A 37 2.80 17.35 -5.57
N VAL A 38 1.65 17.08 -4.93
CA VAL A 38 0.37 17.71 -5.28
C VAL A 38 -0.08 18.76 -4.26
N ASN A 39 0.79 19.14 -3.32
CA ASN A 39 0.51 20.11 -2.25
C ASN A 39 -0.80 19.82 -1.48
N GLY A 40 -1.14 18.53 -1.32
CA GLY A 40 -2.34 18.13 -0.58
C GLY A 40 -2.31 18.59 0.88
N ARG A 41 -3.45 19.04 1.39
CA ARG A 41 -3.64 19.40 2.81
C ARG A 41 -3.83 18.15 3.67
N ASN A 42 -3.78 18.32 4.99
CA ASN A 42 -4.03 17.26 5.96
C ASN A 42 -3.13 16.03 5.74
N ARG A 43 -1.82 16.24 5.60
CA ARG A 43 -0.80 15.18 5.42
C ARG A 43 -0.37 14.49 6.71
N GLU A 44 -0.99 14.86 7.82
CA GLU A 44 -0.70 14.25 9.12
C GLU A 44 -1.12 12.79 9.15
N LEU A 45 -0.38 11.98 9.91
CA LEU A 45 -0.59 10.53 10.01
C LEU A 45 -2.04 10.18 10.36
N GLY A 46 -2.69 10.91 11.27
CA GLY A 46 -4.09 10.65 11.61
C GLY A 46 -5.03 10.79 10.42
N SER A 47 -4.78 11.79 9.57
CA SER A 47 -5.58 12.01 8.36
C SER A 47 -5.31 10.96 7.29
N THR A 48 -4.04 10.61 7.06
CA THR A 48 -3.63 9.63 6.05
C THR A 48 -4.02 8.21 6.43
N VAL A 49 -4.03 7.86 7.72
CA VAL A 49 -4.53 6.56 8.24
C VAL A 49 -6.02 6.41 7.93
N VAL A 50 -6.84 7.44 8.17
CA VAL A 50 -8.27 7.38 7.84
C VAL A 50 -8.48 7.27 6.33
N THR A 51 -7.71 8.01 5.53
CA THR A 51 -7.80 7.88 4.06
C THR A 51 -7.36 6.49 3.60
N ALA A 52 -6.28 5.93 4.16
CA ALA A 52 -5.84 4.56 3.87
C ALA A 52 -6.89 3.51 4.29
N LEU A 53 -7.64 3.75 5.38
CA LEU A 53 -8.73 2.89 5.82
C LEU A 53 -9.89 2.91 4.82
N LEU A 54 -10.29 4.09 4.37
CA LEU A 54 -11.33 4.25 3.34
C LEU A 54 -10.91 3.63 2.01
N MET A 55 -9.63 3.76 1.63
CA MET A 55 -9.07 3.10 0.45
C MET A 55 -9.06 1.57 0.61
N ALA A 56 -8.66 1.05 1.77
CA ALA A 56 -8.72 -0.39 2.05
C ALA A 56 -10.15 -0.93 2.00
N LEU A 57 -11.12 -0.19 2.54
CA LEU A 57 -12.54 -0.54 2.42
C LEU A 57 -13.04 -0.47 0.98
N SER A 58 -12.58 0.48 0.17
CA SER A 58 -12.94 0.52 -1.26
C SER A 58 -12.43 -0.67 -2.05
N ASN A 59 -11.34 -1.32 -1.62
CA ASN A 59 -10.89 -2.57 -2.22
C ASN A 59 -11.85 -3.74 -1.98
N LEU A 60 -12.73 -3.67 -0.98
CA LEU A 60 -13.81 -4.66 -0.82
C LEU A 60 -14.78 -4.64 -2.02
N ALA A 61 -14.86 -3.52 -2.76
CA ALA A 61 -15.66 -3.43 -3.97
C ALA A 61 -15.17 -4.36 -5.11
N ILE A 62 -13.95 -4.91 -5.02
CA ILE A 62 -13.40 -5.89 -5.98
C ILE A 62 -14.19 -7.20 -6.03
N ILE A 63 -15.09 -7.46 -5.05
CA ILE A 63 -16.01 -8.62 -5.06
C ILE A 63 -16.79 -8.72 -6.39
N VAL A 64 -17.03 -7.60 -7.09
CA VAL A 64 -17.59 -7.60 -8.45
C VAL A 64 -16.44 -7.55 -9.48
N PRO A 65 -16.09 -8.65 -10.16
CA PRO A 65 -14.84 -8.76 -10.92
C PRO A 65 -14.69 -7.80 -12.11
N VAL A 66 -15.80 -7.36 -12.72
CA VAL A 66 -15.76 -6.50 -13.92
C VAL A 66 -15.82 -5.00 -13.58
N ILE A 67 -16.67 -4.62 -12.62
CA ILE A 67 -16.92 -3.21 -12.26
C ILE A 67 -16.12 -2.79 -11.01
N GLY A 68 -15.85 -3.74 -10.13
CA GLY A 68 -15.18 -3.54 -8.84
C GLY A 68 -13.81 -2.89 -8.92
N PRO A 69 -12.92 -3.30 -9.86
CA PRO A 69 -11.59 -2.68 -9.97
C PRO A 69 -11.65 -1.20 -10.35
N ILE A 70 -12.49 -0.85 -11.32
CA ILE A 70 -12.65 0.53 -11.80
C ILE A 70 -13.30 1.39 -10.71
N LEU A 71 -14.34 0.85 -10.06
CA LEU A 71 -15.04 1.53 -8.98
C LEU A 71 -14.12 1.77 -7.78
N SER A 72 -13.29 0.79 -7.41
CA SER A 72 -12.29 0.95 -6.36
C SER A 72 -11.33 2.09 -6.67
N CYS A 73 -10.76 2.16 -7.88
CA CYS A 73 -9.87 3.24 -8.27
C CYS A 73 -10.54 4.63 -8.17
N ILE A 74 -11.76 4.77 -8.69
CA ILE A 74 -12.49 6.04 -8.64
C ILE A 74 -12.80 6.45 -7.20
N LEU A 75 -13.19 5.50 -6.34
CA LEU A 75 -13.44 5.74 -4.93
C LEU A 75 -12.17 6.18 -4.19
N GLN A 76 -11.04 5.53 -4.47
CA GLN A 76 -9.74 5.91 -3.90
C GLN A 76 -9.37 7.35 -4.27
N TRP A 77 -9.54 7.73 -5.55
CA TRP A 77 -9.32 9.11 -5.99
C TRP A 77 -10.28 10.09 -5.32
N TYR A 78 -11.55 9.70 -5.16
CA TYR A 78 -12.55 10.51 -4.46
C TYR A 78 -12.17 10.74 -2.99
N PHE A 79 -11.71 9.72 -2.27
CA PHE A 79 -11.26 9.87 -0.88
C PHE A 79 -10.02 10.75 -0.78
N ILE A 80 -9.03 10.57 -1.66
CA ILE A 80 -7.85 11.42 -1.70
C ILE A 80 -8.24 12.88 -1.97
N LYS A 81 -9.06 13.12 -2.99
CA LYS A 81 -9.60 14.44 -3.36
C LYS A 81 -10.33 15.10 -2.19
N SER A 82 -11.29 14.41 -1.59
CA SER A 82 -12.18 15.00 -0.58
C SER A 82 -11.48 15.24 0.76
N ARG A 83 -10.53 14.38 1.14
CA ARG A 83 -9.85 14.46 2.45
C ARG A 83 -8.63 15.38 2.45
N HIS A 84 -7.94 15.47 1.32
CA HIS A 84 -6.70 16.22 1.18
C HIS A 84 -6.85 17.51 0.35
N GLU A 85 -8.09 17.88 0.01
CA GLU A 85 -8.45 19.10 -0.72
C GLU A 85 -7.68 19.28 -2.04
N VAL A 86 -7.41 18.17 -2.73
CA VAL A 86 -6.71 18.18 -4.03
C VAL A 86 -7.70 18.11 -5.18
N GLY A 87 -7.35 18.69 -6.33
CA GLY A 87 -8.12 18.50 -7.56
C GLY A 87 -8.13 17.04 -8.03
N TRP A 88 -9.01 16.69 -8.97
CA TRP A 88 -9.07 15.33 -9.55
C TRP A 88 -7.73 14.87 -10.14
N GLY A 89 -7.06 15.76 -10.89
CA GLY A 89 -5.71 15.47 -11.40
C GLY A 89 -4.68 15.26 -10.29
N GLY A 90 -4.76 16.04 -9.20
CA GLY A 90 -3.89 15.87 -8.03
C GLY A 90 -4.15 14.55 -7.29
N ALA A 91 -5.40 14.11 -7.19
CA ALA A 91 -5.74 12.82 -6.59
C ALA A 91 -5.18 11.64 -7.41
N ILE A 92 -5.27 11.71 -8.75
CA ILE A 92 -4.70 10.70 -9.64
C ILE A 92 -3.17 10.67 -9.51
N VAL A 93 -2.52 11.84 -9.54
CA VAL A 93 -1.06 11.92 -9.40
C VAL A 93 -0.61 11.39 -8.03
N ALA A 94 -1.25 11.78 -6.94
CA ALA A 94 -0.93 11.25 -5.60
C ALA A 94 -1.11 9.73 -5.52
N TRP A 95 -2.15 9.19 -6.14
CA TRP A 95 -2.40 7.75 -6.21
C TRP A 95 -1.32 7.02 -7.02
N ILE A 96 -0.91 7.56 -8.18
CA ILE A 96 0.20 7.02 -8.97
C ILE A 96 1.51 7.06 -8.19
N VAL A 97 1.82 8.17 -7.53
CA VAL A 97 3.02 8.32 -6.70
C VAL A 97 3.00 7.31 -5.54
N LEU A 98 1.84 7.09 -4.92
CA LEU A 98 1.68 6.08 -3.87
C LEU A 98 2.01 4.68 -4.40
N ILE A 99 1.52 4.29 -5.58
CA ILE A 99 1.84 3.00 -6.20
C ILE A 99 3.34 2.87 -6.44
N ILE A 100 3.96 3.90 -7.01
CA ILE A 100 5.42 3.91 -7.27
C ILE A 100 6.19 3.72 -5.96
N LEU A 101 5.83 4.46 -4.89
CA LEU A 101 6.46 4.33 -3.59
C LEU A 101 6.27 2.92 -2.99
N GLN A 102 5.09 2.32 -3.13
CA GLN A 102 4.85 0.96 -2.67
C GLN A 102 5.72 -0.06 -3.40
N VAL A 103 5.88 0.08 -4.72
CA VAL A 103 6.76 -0.78 -5.52
C VAL A 103 8.21 -0.64 -5.08
N ILE A 104 8.69 0.59 -4.84
CA ILE A 104 10.05 0.84 -4.33
C ILE A 104 10.25 0.18 -2.97
N VAL A 105 9.30 0.36 -2.04
CA VAL A 105 9.37 -0.27 -0.70
C VAL A 105 9.37 -1.79 -0.81
N LEU A 106 8.54 -2.36 -1.69
CA LEU A 106 8.52 -3.80 -1.93
C LEU A 106 9.86 -4.32 -2.45
N ILE A 107 10.48 -3.63 -3.42
CA ILE A 107 11.80 -3.99 -3.94
C ILE A 107 12.83 -3.96 -2.81
N VAL A 108 12.84 -2.90 -1.99
CA VAL A 108 13.76 -2.78 -0.85
C VAL A 108 13.56 -3.92 0.16
N ILE A 109 12.32 -4.27 0.50
CA ILE A 109 12.01 -5.39 1.41
C ILE A 109 12.52 -6.71 0.82
N ILE A 110 12.31 -6.96 -0.48
CA ILE A 110 12.79 -8.17 -1.16
C ILE A 110 14.33 -8.22 -1.13
N MET A 111 15.01 -7.11 -1.37
CA MET A 111 16.48 -7.05 -1.31
C MET A 111 17.02 -7.30 0.11
N LEU A 112 16.33 -6.79 1.14
CA LEU A 112 16.70 -6.98 2.54
C LEU A 112 16.46 -8.42 3.03
N LEU A 113 15.32 -9.02 2.69
CA LEU A 113 14.93 -10.35 3.17
C LEU A 113 15.46 -11.50 2.30
N GLY A 114 15.65 -11.26 1.00
CA GLY A 114 16.12 -12.24 0.02
C GLY A 114 17.64 -12.32 -0.15
N GLY A 115 18.42 -11.63 0.69
CA GLY A 115 19.88 -11.60 0.60
C GLY A 115 20.45 -10.75 -0.55
N GLY A 116 19.61 -10.04 -1.29
CA GLY A 116 20.01 -9.17 -2.41
C GLY A 116 20.85 -7.96 -2.01
N LEU A 117 20.84 -7.58 -0.72
CA LEU A 117 21.74 -6.55 -0.18
C LEU A 117 23.21 -6.93 -0.33
N ASN A 118 23.55 -8.22 -0.19
CA ASN A 118 24.91 -8.72 -0.37
C ASN A 118 25.38 -8.57 -1.83
N LEU A 119 24.49 -8.80 -2.81
CA LEU A 119 24.80 -8.59 -4.23
C LEU A 119 25.07 -7.11 -4.56
N LEU A 120 24.38 -6.17 -3.92
CA LEU A 120 24.66 -4.73 -4.08
C LEU A 120 26.00 -4.35 -3.45
N PHE A 121 26.32 -4.91 -2.29
CA PHE A 121 27.59 -4.67 -1.60
C PHE A 121 28.78 -5.39 -2.26
N ASP A 122 28.56 -6.46 -3.01
CA ASP A 122 29.59 -7.09 -3.86
C ASP A 122 29.84 -6.28 -5.15
N LEU A 123 28.83 -5.55 -5.65
CA LEU A 123 28.94 -4.70 -6.84
C LEU A 123 29.52 -3.30 -6.55
N ILE A 124 29.42 -2.84 -5.31
CA ILE A 124 30.08 -1.62 -4.84
C ILE A 124 31.35 -2.08 -4.12
N PRO A 125 32.54 -1.98 -4.72
CA PRO A 125 33.77 -2.36 -4.04
C PRO A 125 33.94 -1.46 -2.82
N MET A 126 33.56 -1.96 -1.65
CA MET A 126 33.96 -1.38 -0.39
C MET A 126 35.43 -1.70 -0.24
N THR A 127 36.29 -0.77 -0.68
CA THR A 127 37.71 -0.82 -0.36
C THR A 127 37.86 -0.88 1.17
N PRO A 128 38.86 -1.62 1.69
CA PRO A 128 39.02 -1.89 3.12
C PRO A 128 39.12 -0.63 3.98
#